data_AF-A0A376G4L7-F1
#
_entry.id   AF-A0A376G4L7-F1
#
_cell.length_a   1.000
_cell.length_b   1.000
_cell.length_c   1.000
_cell.angle_alpha   90.00
_cell.angle_beta   90.00
_cell.angle_gamma   90.00
#
_symmetry.space_group_name_H-M   'P 1'
#
loop_
_entity.id
_entity.type
_entity.pdbx_description
1 polymer ?
#
loop_
_entity_poly.entity_id
_entity_poly.type
_entity_poly.pdbx_seq_one_letter_code
_entity_poly.pdbx_strand_id
1 'polypeptide(L)' 'MSKNRKPNVLSIDELEKMNTKQLLAYLHKLHTCEQSFEKSDMINNPEIVDKKTIYYKQSDNWKQAYKNVKEILKTREHIH' A
#
# COMPACT_ATOMS: atom_id res chain seq x y z
N MET A 1 7.57 15.69 13.72
CA MET A 1 7.93 14.41 13.10
C MET A 1 6.63 13.66 12.76
N SER A 2 6.18 13.70 11.50
CA SER A 2 4.96 13.00 11.11
C SER A 2 5.19 11.50 11.23
N LYS A 3 4.46 10.85 12.14
CA LYS A 3 4.47 9.38 12.32
C LYS A 3 4.35 8.75 10.92
N ASN A 4 5.39 8.05 10.47
CA ASN A 4 5.37 7.25 9.23
C ASN A 4 4.32 6.15 9.38
N ARG A 5 3.04 6.51 9.23
CA ARG A 5 1.93 5.58 9.28
C ARG A 5 2.03 4.70 8.06
N LYS A 6 2.28 3.42 8.32
CA LYS A 6 2.24 2.36 7.31
C LYS A 6 0.87 2.38 6.61
N PRO A 7 0.82 2.09 5.30
CA PRO A 7 -0.43 2.12 4.57
C PRO A 7 -1.38 1.04 5.10
N ASN A 8 -2.65 1.39 5.25
CA ASN A 8 -3.69 0.42 5.57
C ASN A 8 -4.02 -0.40 4.31
N VAL A 9 -4.48 -1.63 4.48
CA VAL A 9 -5.08 -2.43 3.42
C VAL A 9 -6.40 -1.78 3.03
N LEU A 10 -6.50 -1.34 1.77
CA LEU A 10 -7.68 -0.74 1.19
C LEU A 10 -8.22 -1.67 0.09
N SER A 11 -9.53 -1.86 0.08
CA SER A 11 -10.22 -2.54 -1.00
C SER A 11 -10.20 -1.71 -2.28
N ILE A 12 -10.41 -2.35 -3.43
CA ILE A 12 -10.50 -1.65 -4.72
C ILE A 12 -11.55 -0.54 -4.72
N ASP A 13 -12.73 -0.79 -4.15
CA ASP A 13 -13.82 0.19 -4.02
C ASP A 13 -13.38 1.47 -3.26
N GLU A 14 -12.59 1.31 -2.19
CA GLU A 14 -12.07 2.45 -1.43
C GLU A 14 -11.00 3.22 -2.22
N LEU A 15 -10.17 2.52 -3.00
CA LEU A 15 -9.18 3.12 -3.87
C LEU A 15 -9.85 3.87 -5.04
N GLU A 16 -10.96 3.38 -5.57
CA GLU A 16 -11.70 4.04 -6.65
C GLU A 16 -12.36 5.34 -6.18
N LYS A 17 -12.79 5.42 -4.92
CA LYS A 17 -13.31 6.67 -4.33
C LYS A 17 -12.23 7.72 -4.09
N MET A 18 -10.95 7.32 -4.00
CA MET A 18 -9.85 8.26 -3.82
C MET A 18 -9.60 9.09 -5.09
N ASN A 19 -9.22 10.35 -4.93
CA ASN A 19 -8.74 11.16 -6.04
C ASN A 19 -7.29 10.80 -6.45
N THR A 20 -6.85 11.23 -7.63
CA THR A 20 -5.52 10.89 -8.16
C THR A 20 -4.38 11.28 -7.21
N LYS A 21 -4.49 12.43 -6.54
CA LYS A 21 -3.50 12.87 -5.54
C LYS A 21 -3.42 11.92 -4.34
N GLN A 22 -4.56 11.45 -3.85
CA GLN A 22 -4.62 10.46 -2.76
C GLN A 22 -4.04 9.11 -3.19
N LEU A 23 -4.35 8.65 -4.42
CA LEU A 23 -3.79 7.43 -4.98
C LEU A 23 -2.27 7.50 -5.12
N LEU A 24 -1.73 8.61 -5.63
CA LEU A 24 -0.29 8.84 -5.72
C LEU A 24 0.37 8.90 -4.34
N ALA A 25 -0.26 9.55 -3.36
CA ALA A 25 0.24 9.59 -1.99
C ALA A 25 0.23 8.19 -1.34
N TYR A 26 -0.81 7.39 -1.61
CA TYR A 26 -0.90 6.01 -1.13
C TYR A 26 0.14 5.10 -1.80
N LEU A 27 0.33 5.25 -3.12
CA LEU A 27 1.39 4.58 -3.87
C LEU A 27 2.78 4.90 -3.28
N HIS A 28 3.04 6.18 -2.98
CA HIS A 28 4.30 6.58 -2.35
C HIS A 28 4.50 5.90 -1.00
N LYS A 29 3.45 5.76 -0.18
CA LYS A 29 3.51 5.00 1.09
C LYS A 29 3.78 3.50 0.86
N LEU A 30 3.21 2.89 -0.17
CA LEU A 30 3.53 1.51 -0.53
C LEU A 30 5.02 1.37 -0.91
N HIS A 31 5.60 2.37 -1.57
CA HIS A 31 7.04 2.38 -1.89
C HIS A 31 7.94 2.51 -0.65
N THR A 32 7.46 3.10 0.45
CA THR A 32 8.22 3.19 1.72
C THR A 32 8.06 1.96 2.62
N CYS A 33 7.24 0.97 2.23
CA CYS A 33 7.21 -0.33 2.89
C CYS A 33 8.57 -1.04 2.77
N GLU A 34 8.87 -1.85 3.77
CA GLU A 34 10.10 -2.64 3.79
C GLU A 34 10.02 -3.77 2.75
N GLN A 35 11.17 -4.30 2.30
CA GLN A 35 11.14 -5.34 1.27
C GLN A 35 10.50 -6.63 1.80
N SER A 36 10.96 -7.10 2.96
CA SER A 36 10.60 -8.39 3.55
C SER A 36 10.76 -8.35 5.06
N PHE A 37 10.05 -9.23 5.77
CA PHE A 37 10.23 -9.42 7.21
C PHE A 37 11.68 -9.85 7.54
N GLU A 38 12.27 -10.72 6.73
CA GLU A 38 13.66 -11.20 6.90
C GLU A 38 14.72 -10.09 6.84
N LYS A 39 14.39 -8.96 6.22
CA LYS A 39 15.26 -7.78 6.13
C LYS A 39 14.91 -6.70 7.16
N SER A 40 13.92 -6.98 8.01
CA SER A 40 13.40 -6.07 9.02
C SER A 40 14.00 -6.42 10.38
N ASP A 41 14.40 -5.42 11.16
CA ASP A 41 14.81 -5.57 12.56
C ASP A 41 13.64 -5.94 13.50
N MET A 42 12.45 -6.22 12.97
CA MET A 42 11.29 -6.59 13.76
C MET A 42 11.42 -8.03 14.29
N ILE A 43 11.30 -8.18 15.61
CA ILE A 43 11.34 -9.49 16.30
C ILE A 43 10.13 -10.36 15.91
N ASN A 44 8.96 -9.73 15.71
CA ASN A 44 7.73 -10.42 15.34
C ASN A 44 7.14 -9.79 14.08
N ASN A 45 6.60 -10.61 13.18
CA ASN A 45 5.94 -10.10 11.98
C ASN A 45 4.55 -9.54 12.35
N PRO A 46 4.35 -8.20 12.32
CA PRO A 46 3.08 -7.60 12.69
C PRO A 46 1.94 -7.96 11.74
N GLU A 47 2.22 -8.36 10.49
CA GLU A 47 1.18 -8.77 9.53
C GLU A 47 0.50 -10.09 9.89
N ILE A 48 1.13 -10.90 10.77
CA ILE A 48 0.50 -12.11 11.32
C ILE A 48 -0.68 -11.72 12.23
N VAL A 49 -0.53 -10.62 12.98
CA VAL A 49 -1.50 -10.16 13.98
C VAL A 49 -2.46 -9.12 13.38
N ASP A 50 -1.94 -8.15 12.64
CA ASP A 50 -2.70 -7.08 12.01
C ASP A 50 -2.64 -7.19 10.49
N LYS A 51 -3.67 -7.80 9.91
CA LYS A 51 -3.87 -7.87 8.45
C LYS A 51 -4.43 -6.59 7.85
N LYS A 52 -4.66 -5.55 8.68
CA LYS A 52 -5.22 -4.27 8.24
C LYS A 52 -4.16 -3.27 7.80
N THR A 53 -2.91 -3.54 8.09
CA THR A 53 -1.78 -2.67 7.78
C THR A 53 -0.76 -3.42 6.93
N ILE A 54 -0.19 -2.72 5.96
CA ILE A 54 0.80 -3.27 5.04
C ILE A 54 2.19 -2.85 5.51
N TYR A 55 3.02 -3.84 5.85
CA TYR A 55 4.37 -3.59 6.34
C TYR A 55 5.43 -3.91 5.29
N TYR A 56 5.24 -5.02 4.57
CA TYR A 56 6.24 -5.56 3.65
C TYR A 56 5.75 -5.63 2.21
N LYS A 57 6.66 -5.38 1.27
CA LYS A 57 6.40 -5.47 -0.18
C LYS A 57 6.17 -6.90 -0.66
N GLN A 58 6.73 -7.87 0.05
CA GLN A 58 6.54 -9.29 -0.26
C GLN A 58 5.11 -9.78 0.00
N SER A 59 4.36 -9.05 0.82
CA SER A 59 3.06 -9.47 1.33
C SER A 59 1.99 -9.39 0.26
N ASP A 60 1.07 -10.35 0.29
CA ASP A 60 0.01 -10.46 -0.72
C ASP A 60 -0.85 -9.19 -0.78
N ASN A 61 -1.20 -8.67 0.41
CA ASN A 61 -1.88 -7.38 0.57
C ASN A 61 -1.17 -6.23 -0.13
N TRP A 62 0.17 -6.17 -0.06
CA TRP A 62 0.94 -5.11 -0.75
C TRP A 62 0.85 -5.27 -2.26
N LYS A 63 1.06 -6.48 -2.77
CA LYS A 63 1.02 -6.77 -4.21
C LYS A 63 -0.36 -6.45 -4.79
N GLN A 64 -1.42 -6.83 -4.09
CA GLN A 64 -2.79 -6.54 -4.48
C GLN A 64 -3.07 -5.03 -4.45
N ALA A 65 -2.75 -4.34 -3.35
CA ALA A 65 -2.95 -2.90 -3.25
C ALA A 65 -2.16 -2.13 -4.32
N TYR A 66 -0.90 -2.50 -4.55
CA TYR A 66 -0.04 -1.88 -5.57
C TYR A 66 -0.59 -2.06 -6.98
N LYS A 67 -1.04 -3.28 -7.31
CA LYS A 67 -1.66 -3.59 -8.60
C LYS A 67 -2.92 -2.75 -8.81
N ASN A 68 -3.82 -2.75 -7.83
CA ASN A 68 -5.09 -2.01 -7.91
C ASN A 68 -4.86 -0.50 -8.10
N VAL A 69 -3.96 0.10 -7.31
CA VAL A 69 -3.64 1.53 -7.42
C VAL A 69 -3.09 1.87 -8.81
N LYS A 70 -2.18 1.06 -9.35
CA LYS A 70 -1.65 1.27 -10.70
C LYS A 70 -2.73 1.14 -11.77
N GLU A 71 -3.61 0.16 -11.64
CA GLU A 71 -4.68 -0.08 -12.60
C GLU A 71 -5.66 1.10 -12.63
N ILE A 72 -6.07 1.60 -11.47
CA ILE A 72 -6.94 2.77 -11.35
C ILE A 72 -6.26 4.03 -11.91
N LEU A 73 -4.99 4.28 -11.56
CA LEU A 73 -4.23 5.42 -12.08
C LEU A 73 -4.10 5.37 -13.60
N LYS A 74 -3.78 4.18 -14.15
CA LYS A 74 -3.69 3.95 -15.59
C LYS A 74 -5.02 4.25 -16.28
N THR A 75 -6.14 3.72 -15.77
CA THR A 75 -7.48 3.99 -16.32
C THR A 75 -7.80 5.48 -16.34
N ARG A 76 -7.37 6.23 -15.32
CA ARG A 76 -7.61 7.68 -15.22
C ARG A 76 -6.73 8.52 -16.14
N GLU A 77 -5.48 8.12 -16.36
CA GLU A 77 -4.60 8.79 -17.34
C GLU A 77 -5.08 8.61 -18.78
N HIS A 78 -5.73 7.48 -19.09
CA HIS A 78 -6.28 7.22 -20.43
C HIS A 78 -7.59 7.97 -20.73
N ILE A 79 -8.14 8.71 -19.76
CA ILE A 79 -9.25 9.65 -19.99
C ILE A 79 -8.63 11.04 -20.18
N HIS A 80 -7.94 11.25 -21.30
CA HIS A 80 -7.56 12.58 -21.77
C HIS A 80 -7.70 12.66 -23.30
#